data_AF-A0A0D2JH24-F1
#
_entry.id   AF-A0A0D2JH24-F1
#
_cell.length_a   1.000
_cell.length_b   1.000
_cell.length_c   1.000
_cell.angle_alpha   90.00
_cell.angle_beta   90.00
_cell.angle_gamma   90.00
#
_symmetry.space_group_name_H-M   'P 1'
#
loop_
_entity.id
_entity.type
_entity.pdbx_description
1 polymer ?
#
loop_
_entity_poly.entity_id
_entity_poly.type
_entity_poly.pdbx_seq_one_letter_code
_entity_poly.pdbx_strand_id
1 'polypeptide(L)' 'MTSLDLSLHLEIPFREIEQHLEHIKHSEGKRLIVRPAECRDCGFVFKTRKRLNCPGRCPECRGHRIKGPLFELFS' A
#
# COMPACT_ATOMS: atom_id res chain seq x y z
N MET A 1 -0.74 1.32 8.87
CA MET A 1 -0.10 2.61 8.51
C MET A 1 0.10 2.70 7.01
N THR A 2 0.15 3.89 6.40
CA THR A 2 0.52 4.04 4.98
C THR A 2 2.05 4.02 4.82
N SER A 3 2.56 3.85 3.60
CA SER A 3 4.00 4.00 3.32
C SER A 3 4.51 5.42 3.60
N LEU A 4 3.66 6.44 3.47
CA LEU A 4 3.99 7.81 3.88
C LEU A 4 4.15 7.93 5.40
N ASP A 5 3.23 7.32 6.17
CA ASP A 5 3.34 7.31 7.63
C ASP A 5 4.64 6.62 8.07
N LEU A 6 4.98 5.48 7.47
CA LEU A 6 6.22 4.76 7.77
C LEU A 6 7.47 5.55 7.37
N SER A 7 7.43 6.25 6.23
CA SER A 7 8.51 7.15 5.81
C SER A 7 8.80 8.23 6.85
N LEU A 8 7.73 8.82 7.42
CA LEU A 8 7.86 9.83 8.47
C LEU A 8 8.35 9.25 9.80
N HIS A 9 7.88 8.06 10.18
CA HIS A 9 8.25 7.43 11.46
C HIS A 9 9.68 6.87 11.45
N LEU A 10 10.16 6.39 10.30
CA LEU A 10 11.48 5.76 10.18
C LEU A 10 12.53 6.71 9.59
N GLU A 11 12.14 7.92 9.19
CA GLU A 11 12.99 8.90 8.48
C GLU A 11 13.63 8.33 7.19
N ILE A 12 12.97 7.36 6.57
CA ILE A 12 13.42 6.70 5.33
C ILE A 12 12.58 7.22 4.16
N PRO A 13 13.15 7.43 2.96
CA PRO A 13 12.39 7.84 1.78
C PRO A 13 11.25 6.87 1.45
N PHE A 14 10.08 7.41 1.10
CA PHE A 14 8.89 6.63 0.71
C PHE A 14 9.19 5.50 -0.29
N ARG A 15 10.05 5.77 -1.29
CA ARG A 15 10.41 4.78 -2.32
C ARG A 15 11.20 3.60 -1.75
N GLU A 16 12.03 3.86 -0.74
CA GLU A 16 12.78 2.81 -0.03
C GLU A 16 11.84 2.02 0.88
N ILE A 17 10.89 2.68 1.57
CA ILE A 17 9.85 1.99 2.35
C ILE A 17 9.10 0.97 1.49
N GLU A 18 8.66 1.35 0.28
CA GLU A 18 7.96 0.43 -0.62
C GLU A 18 8.83 -0.78 -1.00
N GLN A 19 10.12 -0.55 -1.28
CA GLN A 19 11.07 -1.63 -1.58
C GLN A 19 11.31 -2.54 -0.38
N HIS A 20 11.47 -1.99 0.83
CA HIS A 20 11.63 -2.77 2.05
C HIS A 20 10.40 -3.61 2.34
N LEU A 21 9.19 -3.06 2.17
CA LEU A 21 7.94 -3.80 2.33
C LEU A 21 7.81 -4.92 1.29
N GLU A 22 8.25 -4.71 0.05
CA GLU A 22 8.28 -5.77 -0.97
C GLU A 22 9.24 -6.90 -0.57
N HIS A 23 10.42 -6.57 -0.02
CA HIS A 23 11.36 -7.56 0.49
C HIS A 23 10.78 -8.34 1.66
N ILE A 24 10.21 -7.66 2.68
CA ILE A 24 9.58 -8.30 3.86
C ILE A 24 8.43 -9.21 3.43
N LYS A 25 7.61 -8.80 2.46
CA LYS A 25 6.54 -9.63 1.91
C LYS A 25 7.08 -10.93 1.32
N HIS A 26 8.23 -10.87 0.65
CA HIS A 26 8.87 -12.02 0.02
C HIS A 26 9.62 -12.91 1.02
N SER A 27 10.35 -12.33 1.97
CA SER A 27 11.20 -13.06 2.92
C SER A 27 10.43 -13.56 4.14
N GLU A 28 9.51 -12.77 4.66
CA GLU A 28 8.84 -13.00 5.95
C GLU A 28 7.32 -12.89 5.84
N GLY A 29 6.73 -13.28 4.70
CA GLY A 29 5.33 -13.02 4.31
C GLY A 29 4.21 -13.34 5.31
N LYS A 30 4.50 -13.94 6.47
CA LYS A 30 3.60 -14.09 7.62
C LYS A 30 3.53 -12.84 8.53
N ARG A 31 4.49 -11.92 8.45
CA ARG A 31 4.60 -10.73 9.33
C ARG A 31 4.07 -9.44 8.74
N LEU A 32 3.66 -9.44 7.47
CA LEU A 32 3.16 -8.25 6.79
C LEU A 32 1.74 -8.47 6.27
N ILE A 33 0.76 -7.82 6.90
CA ILE A 33 -0.60 -7.74 6.39
C ILE A 33 -0.72 -6.48 5.52
N VAL A 34 -1.21 -6.68 4.30
CA VAL A 34 -1.46 -5.59 3.34
C VAL A 34 -2.96 -5.46 3.11
N ARG A 35 -3.54 -4.35 3.54
CA ARG A 35 -4.91 -4.00 3.15
C ARG A 35 -4.88 -3.32 1.78
N PRO A 36 -5.71 -3.77 0.83
CA PRO A 36 -5.70 -3.25 -0.53
C PRO A 36 -6.09 -1.76 -0.58
N ALA A 37 -5.63 -1.08 -1.62
CA ALA A 37 -6.09 0.27 -1.93
C ALA A 37 -7.60 0.29 -2.21
N GLU A 38 -8.23 1.45 -2.01
CA GLU A 38 -9.66 1.65 -2.21
C GLU A 38 -9.94 3.00 -2.88
N CYS A 39 -10.81 3.00 -3.88
CA CYS A 39 -11.27 4.24 -4.51
C CYS A 39 -12.28 4.94 -3.60
N ARG A 40 -12.02 6.20 -3.26
CA ARG A 40 -12.93 7.01 -2.43
C ARG A 40 -14.18 7.46 -3.17
N ASP A 41 -14.16 7.45 -4.50
CA ASP A 41 -15.28 7.94 -5.32
C ASP A 41 -16.35 6.87 -5.54
N CYS A 42 -15.95 5.60 -5.69
CA CYS A 42 -16.88 4.50 -6.01
C CYS A 42 -16.77 3.28 -5.09
N GLY A 43 -15.85 3.27 -4.12
CA GLY A 43 -15.65 2.14 -3.21
C GLY A 43 -14.93 0.93 -3.82
N PHE A 44 -14.42 1.03 -5.06
CA PHE A 44 -13.70 -0.08 -5.69
C PHE A 44 -12.44 -0.47 -4.90
N VAL A 45 -12.33 -1.74 -4.52
CA VAL A 45 -11.21 -2.29 -3.75
C VAL A 45 -10.25 -3.05 -4.67
N PHE A 46 -8.98 -2.66 -4.66
CA PHE A 46 -7.92 -3.22 -5.51
C PHE A 46 -7.38 -4.57 -4.98
N LYS A 47 -8.25 -5.57 -4.79
CA LYS A 47 -7.94 -6.86 -4.13
C LYS A 47 -6.87 -7.70 -4.85
N THR A 48 -6.83 -7.66 -6.17
CA THR A 48 -5.93 -8.51 -6.99
C THR A 48 -4.55 -7.90 -7.20
N ARG A 49 -4.33 -6.66 -6.73
CA ARG A 49 -3.10 -5.93 -6.99
C ARG A 49 -2.02 -6.37 -6.00
N LYS A 50 -0.94 -6.96 -6.53
CA LYS A 50 0.21 -7.42 -5.74
C LYS A 50 1.19 -6.31 -5.38
N ARG A 51 1.19 -5.20 -6.14
CA ARG A 51 2.08 -4.04 -5.94
C ARG A 51 1.67 -3.25 -4.70
N LEU A 52 2.66 -2.78 -3.96
CA LEU A 52 2.46 -2.04 -2.71
C LEU A 52 2.30 -0.52 -2.92
N ASN A 53 2.44 -0.04 -4.15
CA ASN A 53 2.28 1.38 -4.45
C ASN A 53 0.82 1.83 -4.56
N CYS A 54 0.56 3.12 -4.39
CA CYS A 54 -0.77 3.69 -4.64
C CYS A 54 -1.12 3.59 -6.14
N PRO A 55 -2.34 3.15 -6.52
CA PRO A 55 -2.79 3.24 -7.90
C PRO A 55 -3.11 4.70 -8.27
N GLY A 56 -2.76 5.11 -9.49
CA GLY A 56 -3.02 6.48 -9.96
C GLY A 56 -4.43 6.72 -10.51
N ARG A 57 -5.18 5.66 -10.87
CA ARG A 57 -6.53 5.76 -11.46
C ARG A 57 -7.39 4.54 -11.17
N CYS A 58 -8.69 4.77 -10.92
CA CYS A 58 -9.67 3.73 -10.68
C CYS A 58 -10.13 3.09 -12.01
N PRO A 59 -10.22 1.76 -12.12
CA PRO A 59 -10.71 1.10 -13.34
C PRO A 59 -12.23 1.27 -13.54
N GLU A 60 -13.01 1.36 -12.45
CA GLU A 60 -14.47 1.48 -12.50
C GLU A 60 -14.93 2.91 -12.83
N CYS A 61 -14.61 3.87 -11.97
CA CYS A 61 -15.11 5.24 -12.11
C CYS A 61 -14.12 6.19 -12.81
N ARG A 62 -12.90 5.73 -13.14
CA ARG A 62 -11.81 6.54 -13.73
C ARG A 62 -11.33 7.72 -12.88
N GLY A 63 -11.81 7.85 -11.64
CA GLY A 63 -11.35 8.85 -10.66
C GLY A 63 -9.91 8.62 -10.19
N HIS A 64 -9.30 9.66 -9.61
CA HIS A 64 -7.93 9.62 -9.06
C HIS A 64 -7.91 9.66 -7.53
N ARG A 65 -9.05 9.85 -6.86
CA ARG A 65 -9.13 9.86 -5.39
C ARG A 65 -9.07 8.44 -4.86
N ILE A 66 -7.85 7.93 -4.71
CA ILE A 66 -7.60 6.57 -4.24
C ILE A 66 -6.86 6.64 -2.91
N LYS A 67 -7.43 5.95 -1.91
CA LYS A 67 -6.73 5.68 -0.67
C LYS A 67 -5.70 4.58 -0.94
N GLY A 68 -4.44 4.87 -0.65
CA GLY A 68 -3.35 3.91 -0.77
C GLY A 68 -3.54 2.64 0.07
N PRO A 69 -2.77 1.59 -0.22
CA PRO A 69 -2.76 0.40 0.61
C PRO A 69 -2.29 0.74 2.04
N LEU A 70 -2.76 -0.04 3.01
CA LEU A 70 -2.31 0.04 4.40
C LEU A 70 -1.49 -1.18 4.74
N PHE A 71 -0.43 -0.96 5.51
CA PHE A 71 0.50 -1.97 5.95
C PHE A 71 0.42 -2.12 7.46
N GLU A 72 0.37 -3.37 7.92
CA GLU A 72 0.43 -3.74 9.33
C GLU A 72 1.53 -4.79 9.48
N LEU A 73 2.56 -4.43 10.25
CA LEU A 73 3.66 -5.32 10.58
C LEU A 73 3.39 -5.93 11.96
N PHE A 74 3.44 -7.26 12.04
CA PHE A 74 3.35 -8.00 13.29
C PHE A 74 4.75 -8.49 13.64
N SER A 75 5.29 -7.98 14.75
CA SER A 75 6.52 -8.48 15.38
C SER A 75 6.26 -9.79 16.10
#